data_AF-A0A1H9VQ66-F1
#
_entry.id   AF-A0A1H9VQ66-F1
#
_cell.length_a   1.000
_cell.length_b   1.000
_cell.length_c   1.000
_cell.angle_alpha   90.00
_cell.angle_beta   90.00
_cell.angle_gamma   90.00
#
_symmetry.space_group_name_H-M   'P 1'
#
loop_
_entity.id
_entity.type
_entity.pdbx_description
1 polymer ?
#
loop_
_entity_poly.entity_id
_entity_poly.type
_entity_poly.pdbx_seq_one_letter_code
_entity_poly.pdbx_strand_id
1 'polypeptide(L)'
;MTTARAAGPLILRSEIVERACSWLRDSVPYSQTRFHQNEHGIYRADCSGFVSMAWGLPGRPEDRHGGYDTHGLAVVSNLIPAEQLRAGDVVIRTDGTNLTRHVVIFAAWAEEPGRYWAYEQAGGQRTRLRAVTYPYETWPELYVPRRYLSVSE
;
A
#
# COMPACT_ATOMS: atom_id res chain seq x y z
N MET A 1 -26.60 18.90 0.79
CA MET A 1 -26.06 17.68 1.43
C MET A 1 -24.79 17.32 0.69
N THR A 2 -23.63 17.52 1.31
CA THR A 2 -22.33 17.26 0.67
C THR A 2 -22.12 15.75 0.63
N THR A 3 -22.24 15.15 -0.54
CA THR A 3 -21.90 13.73 -0.74
C THR A 3 -20.43 13.53 -0.42
N ALA A 4 -20.13 12.86 0.69
CA ALA A 4 -18.81 12.33 0.95
C ALA A 4 -18.44 11.42 -0.22
N ARG A 5 -17.41 11.80 -0.97
CA ARG A 5 -16.82 10.96 -2.01
C ARG A 5 -16.42 9.65 -1.32
N ALA A 6 -17.10 8.55 -1.63
CA ALA A 6 -16.82 7.26 -1.00
C ALA A 6 -15.32 6.96 -1.14
N ALA A 7 -14.65 6.63 -0.04
CA ALA A 7 -13.21 6.39 0.00
C ALA A 7 -12.78 5.11 -0.77
N GLY A 8 -13.74 4.42 -1.39
CA GLY A 8 -13.62 3.13 -2.05
C GLY A 8 -14.47 2.08 -1.33
N PRO A 9 -14.32 0.79 -1.65
CA PRO A 9 -15.14 -0.26 -1.06
C PRO A 9 -14.78 -0.50 0.42
N LEU A 10 -15.79 -0.89 1.20
CA LEU A 10 -15.56 -1.45 2.53
C LEU A 10 -14.76 -2.76 2.40
N ILE A 11 -13.72 -2.94 3.21
CA ILE A 11 -12.85 -4.12 3.17
C ILE A 11 -12.40 -4.52 4.58
N LEU A 12 -12.21 -5.81 4.82
CA LEU A 12 -11.70 -6.34 6.09
C LEU A 12 -10.16 -6.27 6.14
N ARG A 13 -9.59 -6.14 7.34
CA ARG A 13 -8.12 -6.23 7.52
C ARG A 13 -7.55 -7.55 7.04
N SER A 14 -8.21 -8.66 7.37
CA SER A 14 -7.82 -9.99 6.89
C SER A 14 -7.78 -10.05 5.37
N GLU A 15 -8.80 -9.47 4.72
CA GLU A 15 -8.87 -9.42 3.26
C GLU A 15 -7.73 -8.58 2.66
N ILE A 16 -7.37 -7.44 3.26
CA ILE A 16 -6.21 -6.65 2.82
C ILE A 16 -4.92 -7.49 2.86
N VAL A 17 -4.72 -8.23 3.95
CA VAL A 17 -3.54 -9.09 4.12
C VAL A 17 -3.55 -10.25 3.14
N GLU A 18 -4.68 -10.91 2.92
CA GLU A 18 -4.84 -11.98 1.93
C GLU A 18 -4.52 -11.50 0.51
N ARG A 19 -5.03 -10.32 0.14
CA ARG A 19 -4.75 -9.67 -1.13
C ARG A 19 -3.26 -9.32 -1.25
N ALA A 20 -2.63 -8.76 -0.22
CA ALA A 20 -1.18 -8.49 -0.21
C ALA A 20 -0.35 -9.79 -0.39
N CYS A 21 -0.75 -10.87 0.28
CA CYS A 21 -0.14 -12.18 0.15
C CYS A 21 -0.27 -12.78 -1.26
N SER A 22 -1.31 -12.46 -2.04
CA SER A 22 -1.45 -12.95 -3.41
C SER A 22 -0.25 -12.54 -4.28
N TRP A 23 0.17 -11.28 -4.22
CA TRP A 23 1.32 -10.80 -5.00
C TRP A 23 2.65 -11.29 -4.46
N LEU A 24 2.72 -11.58 -3.16
CA LEU A 24 3.89 -12.22 -2.55
C LEU A 24 4.07 -13.64 -3.08
N ARG A 25 2.99 -14.44 -3.11
CA ARG A 25 3.00 -15.80 -3.65
C ARG A 25 3.38 -15.82 -5.13
N ASP A 26 2.78 -14.93 -5.91
CA ASP A 26 3.07 -14.79 -7.34
C ASP A 26 4.45 -14.17 -7.61
N SER A 27 5.11 -13.69 -6.55
CA SER A 27 6.38 -13.00 -6.61
C SER A 27 6.36 -11.89 -7.67
N VAL A 28 5.36 -11.01 -7.69
CA VAL A 28 5.18 -10.05 -8.80
C VAL A 28 6.43 -9.15 -8.95
N PRO A 29 7.01 -8.98 -10.16
CA PRO A 29 8.16 -8.09 -10.35
C PRO A 29 7.74 -6.61 -10.40
N TYR A 30 8.51 -5.73 -9.77
CA TYR A 30 8.26 -4.29 -9.81
C TYR A 30 8.48 -3.70 -11.21
N SER A 31 7.54 -2.86 -11.63
CA SER A 31 7.59 -2.08 -12.85
C SER A 31 6.62 -0.91 -12.81
N GLN A 32 7.11 0.30 -13.07
CA GLN A 32 6.24 1.48 -13.19
C GLN A 32 5.39 1.50 -14.46
N THR A 33 5.67 0.63 -15.44
CA THR A 33 5.01 0.62 -16.75
C THR A 33 4.21 -0.65 -17.03
N ARG A 34 4.38 -1.72 -16.23
CA ARG A 34 3.65 -2.98 -16.39
C ARG A 34 2.50 -3.08 -15.40
N PHE A 35 1.59 -3.97 -15.74
CA PHE A 35 0.44 -4.35 -14.93
C PHE A 35 0.57 -5.81 -14.53
N HIS A 36 -0.02 -6.15 -13.40
CA HIS A 36 -0.22 -7.51 -12.96
C HIS A 36 -1.72 -7.78 -12.83
N GLN A 37 -2.12 -8.97 -13.28
CA GLN A 37 -3.50 -9.44 -13.26
C GLN A 37 -3.59 -10.69 -12.40
N ASN A 38 -4.54 -10.71 -11.48
CA ASN A 38 -4.91 -11.88 -10.69
C ASN A 38 -6.43 -11.89 -10.40
N GLU A 39 -6.88 -12.72 -9.46
CA GLU A 39 -8.28 -12.82 -9.04
C GLU A 39 -8.87 -11.49 -8.52
N HIS A 40 -8.03 -10.58 -8.04
CA HIS A 40 -8.45 -9.30 -7.45
C HIS A 40 -8.58 -8.17 -8.48
N GLY A 41 -8.08 -8.32 -9.71
CA GLY A 41 -8.16 -7.28 -10.74
C GLY A 41 -6.88 -7.12 -11.55
N ILE A 42 -6.77 -5.98 -12.24
CA ILE A 42 -5.59 -5.58 -13.01
C ILE A 42 -5.07 -4.26 -12.43
N TYR A 43 -3.83 -4.27 -11.92
CA TYR A 43 -3.22 -3.12 -11.25
C TYR A 43 -1.80 -2.89 -11.75
N ARG A 44 -1.30 -1.65 -11.62
CA ARG A 44 0.11 -1.35 -11.92
C ARG A 44 1.01 -2.13 -10.96
N ALA A 45 2.04 -2.77 -11.49
CA ALA A 45 2.99 -3.56 -10.71
C ALA A 45 4.03 -2.65 -10.02
N ASP A 46 3.58 -1.65 -9.26
CA ASP A 46 4.43 -0.74 -8.50
C ASP A 46 3.95 -0.57 -7.05
N CYS A 47 4.62 0.29 -6.27
CA CYS A 47 4.30 0.46 -4.85
C CYS A 47 2.84 0.87 -4.61
N SER A 48 2.37 1.88 -5.34
CA SER A 48 1.01 2.40 -5.20
C SER A 48 -0.06 1.48 -5.78
N GLY A 49 0.22 0.80 -6.89
CA GLY A 49 -0.68 -0.18 -7.49
C GLY A 49 -0.82 -1.43 -6.63
N PHE A 50 0.25 -1.85 -5.94
CA PHE A 50 0.20 -2.94 -4.96
C PHE A 50 -0.70 -2.61 -3.77
N VAL A 51 -0.55 -1.43 -3.17
CA VAL A 51 -1.44 -1.00 -2.08
C VAL A 51 -2.88 -0.84 -2.57
N SER A 52 -3.08 -0.31 -3.77
CA SER A 52 -4.42 -0.20 -4.35
C SER A 52 -5.10 -1.55 -4.53
N MET A 53 -4.34 -2.56 -4.97
CA MET A 53 -4.81 -3.94 -5.07
C MET A 53 -5.15 -4.51 -3.68
N ALA A 54 -4.27 -4.30 -2.70
CA ALA A 54 -4.46 -4.79 -1.34
C ALA A 54 -5.66 -4.13 -0.64
N TRP A 55 -5.91 -2.84 -0.85
CA TRP A 55 -7.09 -2.13 -0.32
C TRP A 55 -8.36 -2.34 -1.15
N GLY A 56 -8.30 -3.15 -2.22
CA GLY A 56 -9.46 -3.40 -3.08
C GLY A 56 -9.96 -2.16 -3.84
N LEU A 57 -9.12 -1.13 -3.98
CA LEU A 57 -9.48 0.09 -4.69
C LEU A 57 -9.76 -0.23 -6.16
N PRO A 58 -10.66 0.51 -6.83
CA PRO A 58 -11.06 0.20 -8.21
C PRO A 58 -9.85 0.05 -9.14
N GLY A 59 -9.72 -1.13 -9.74
CA GLY A 59 -8.79 -1.41 -10.81
C GLY A 59 -9.48 -2.28 -11.85
N ARG A 60 -9.86 -1.69 -13.00
CA ARG A 60 -10.24 -2.34 -14.27
C ARG A 60 -10.91 -1.33 -15.20
N PRO A 61 -10.54 -1.37 -16.47
CA PRO A 61 -9.37 -0.64 -16.91
C PRO A 61 -9.50 0.85 -16.42
N GLU A 62 -9.66 1.92 -17.15
CA GLU A 62 -9.96 1.95 -18.56
C GLU A 62 -8.73 2.30 -19.38
N ASP A 63 -7.89 3.24 -18.94
CA ASP A 63 -6.66 3.46 -19.69
C ASP A 63 -5.52 4.12 -18.91
N ARG A 64 -4.84 3.30 -18.10
CA ARG A 64 -3.35 3.29 -17.97
C ARG A 64 -2.76 3.67 -16.62
N HIS A 65 -3.57 3.84 -15.57
CA HIS A 65 -3.08 3.87 -14.18
C HIS A 65 -4.07 3.21 -13.20
N GLY A 66 -4.30 1.89 -13.32
CA GLY A 66 -5.18 1.16 -12.39
C GLY A 66 -4.73 1.32 -10.92
N GLY A 67 -5.69 1.56 -10.01
CA GLY A 67 -5.42 1.95 -8.63
C GLY A 67 -5.11 3.44 -8.44
N TYR A 68 -4.93 3.89 -7.20
CA TYR A 68 -4.46 5.24 -6.89
C TYR A 68 -2.93 5.31 -6.83
N ASP A 69 -2.38 6.47 -7.20
CA ASP A 69 -1.00 6.81 -6.87
C ASP A 69 -0.86 7.13 -5.36
N THR A 70 0.35 7.40 -4.89
CA THR A 70 0.57 7.70 -3.47
C THR A 70 -0.23 8.91 -2.95
N HIS A 71 -0.53 9.90 -3.79
CA HIS A 71 -1.38 11.03 -3.40
C HIS A 71 -2.83 10.61 -3.26
N GLY A 72 -3.35 9.86 -4.22
CA GLY A 72 -4.71 9.31 -4.15
C GLY A 72 -4.88 8.38 -2.94
N LEU A 73 -3.88 7.55 -2.63
CA LEU A 73 -3.85 6.73 -1.41
C LEU A 73 -3.93 7.59 -0.15
N ALA A 74 -3.22 8.72 -0.11
CA ALA A 74 -3.31 9.66 1.02
C ALA A 74 -4.69 10.34 1.13
N VAL A 75 -5.37 10.62 0.00
CA VAL A 75 -6.72 11.19 0.01
C VAL A 75 -7.76 10.24 0.58
N VAL A 76 -7.63 8.92 0.37
CA VAL A 76 -8.57 7.91 0.87
C VAL A 76 -8.15 7.23 2.16
N SER A 77 -7.18 7.80 2.86
CA SER A 77 -6.71 7.34 4.16
C SER A 77 -6.59 8.50 5.14
N ASN A 78 -6.62 8.23 6.44
CA ASN A 78 -6.33 9.22 7.49
C ASN A 78 -4.97 8.96 8.13
N LEU A 79 -4.33 10.03 8.63
CA LEU A 79 -3.18 9.89 9.51
C LEU A 79 -3.59 9.13 10.78
N ILE A 80 -2.70 8.27 11.25
CA ILE A 80 -2.80 7.59 12.53
C ILE A 80 -1.47 7.78 13.27
N PRO A 81 -1.41 7.63 14.58
CA PRO A 81 -0.13 7.56 15.28
C PRO A 81 0.49 6.16 15.12
N ALA A 82 1.81 6.06 15.28
CA ALA A 82 2.58 4.84 14.99
C ALA A 82 2.12 3.65 15.84
N GLU A 83 1.85 3.88 17.11
CA GLU A 83 1.38 2.89 18.08
C GLU A 83 0.01 2.28 17.71
N GLN A 84 -0.75 2.94 16.83
CA GLN A 84 -2.02 2.41 16.35
C GLN A 84 -1.89 1.57 15.09
N LEU A 85 -0.70 1.46 14.47
CA LEU A 85 -0.50 0.65 13.27
C LEU A 85 -1.00 -0.79 13.46
N ARG A 86 -1.78 -1.24 12.49
CA ARG A 86 -2.34 -2.60 12.40
C ARG A 86 -2.12 -3.15 11.00
N ALA A 87 -2.17 -4.47 10.87
CA ALA A 87 -2.00 -5.16 9.60
C ALA A 87 -2.94 -4.58 8.53
N GLY A 88 -2.37 -4.16 7.39
CA GLY A 88 -3.11 -3.52 6.29
C GLY A 88 -3.10 -1.99 6.29
N ASP A 89 -2.67 -1.34 7.38
CA ASP A 89 -2.33 0.08 7.37
C ASP A 89 -1.05 0.31 6.53
N VAL A 90 -0.75 1.54 6.15
CA VAL A 90 0.43 1.87 5.32
C VAL A 90 1.36 2.85 5.99
N VAL A 91 2.64 2.79 5.62
CA VAL A 91 3.61 3.85 5.87
C VAL A 91 3.98 4.44 4.51
N ILE A 92 3.72 5.74 4.33
CA ILE A 92 3.70 6.37 3.00
C ILE A 92 4.49 7.68 2.98
N ARG A 93 5.25 7.88 1.90
CA ARG A 93 5.84 9.15 1.49
C ARG A 93 5.15 9.63 0.21
N THR A 94 4.45 10.77 0.30
CA THR A 94 3.82 11.44 -0.86
C THR A 94 4.66 12.56 -1.46
N ASP A 95 5.67 13.03 -0.73
CA ASP A 95 6.61 14.06 -1.21
C ASP A 95 7.51 13.54 -2.36
N GLY A 96 7.82 14.45 -3.30
CA GLY A 96 8.76 14.21 -4.40
C GLY A 96 8.09 13.80 -5.71
N THR A 97 8.75 12.96 -6.51
CA THR A 97 8.32 12.52 -7.85
C THR A 97 7.87 11.06 -7.86
N ASN A 98 7.43 10.54 -9.01
CA ASN A 98 7.16 9.11 -9.18
C ASN A 98 8.38 8.21 -8.92
N LEU A 99 9.60 8.77 -8.86
CA LEU A 99 10.83 8.02 -8.57
C LEU A 99 11.19 7.99 -7.09
N THR A 100 10.67 8.92 -6.28
CA THR A 100 11.05 9.07 -4.86
C THR A 100 9.90 8.80 -3.89
N ARG A 101 8.66 8.95 -4.34
CA ARG A 101 7.48 8.56 -3.56
C ARG A 101 7.45 7.05 -3.38
N HIS A 102 6.98 6.62 -2.22
CA HIS A 102 6.94 5.20 -1.89
C HIS A 102 5.89 4.92 -0.82
N VAL A 103 5.43 3.67 -0.79
CA VAL A 103 4.46 3.19 0.18
C VAL A 103 4.68 1.71 0.43
N VAL A 104 4.51 1.30 1.68
CA VAL A 104 4.53 -0.10 2.11
C VAL A 104 3.32 -0.41 2.97
N ILE A 105 2.90 -1.68 3.00
CA ILE A 105 1.81 -2.14 3.85
C ILE A 105 2.41 -2.71 5.13
N PHE A 106 2.03 -2.15 6.27
CA PHE A 106 2.41 -2.66 7.59
C PHE A 106 1.75 -4.02 7.82
N ALA A 107 2.55 -5.01 8.20
CA ALA A 107 2.07 -6.35 8.58
C ALA A 107 2.00 -6.49 10.10
N ALA A 108 3.13 -6.27 10.79
CA ALA A 108 3.24 -6.35 12.25
C ALA A 108 4.53 -5.67 12.72
N TRP A 109 4.59 -5.25 13.99
CA TRP A 109 5.87 -4.89 14.62
C TRP A 109 6.79 -6.12 14.68
N ALA A 110 8.08 -5.91 14.47
CA ALA A 110 9.08 -6.97 14.61
C ALA A 110 9.51 -7.12 16.07
N GLU A 111 10.14 -8.25 16.41
CA GLU A 111 10.76 -8.44 17.73
C GLU A 111 11.90 -7.45 17.98
N GLU A 112 12.63 -7.09 16.92
CA GLU A 112 13.68 -6.08 17.00
C GLU A 112 13.05 -4.68 17.17
N PRO A 113 13.41 -3.96 18.25
CA PRO A 113 12.86 -2.63 18.51
C PRO A 113 13.07 -1.66 17.35
N GLY A 114 12.04 -0.88 17.03
CA GLY A 114 12.10 0.11 15.96
C GLY A 114 11.99 -0.47 14.54
N ARG A 115 11.68 -1.77 14.40
CA ARG A 115 11.43 -2.40 13.10
C ARG A 115 10.04 -2.99 12.99
N TYR A 116 9.54 -3.11 11.76
CA TYR A 116 8.26 -3.73 11.46
C TYR A 116 8.35 -4.59 10.20
N TRP A 117 7.55 -5.64 10.13
CA TRP A 117 7.34 -6.41 8.91
C TRP A 117 6.43 -5.64 7.95
N ALA A 118 6.84 -5.52 6.70
CA ALA A 118 6.10 -4.82 5.66
C ALA A 118 6.01 -5.63 4.38
N TYR A 119 4.83 -5.65 3.75
CA TYR A 119 4.69 -6.05 2.36
C TYR A 119 5.08 -4.89 1.45
N GLU A 120 5.91 -5.16 0.45
CA GLU A 120 6.50 -4.10 -0.35
C GLU A 120 6.70 -4.49 -1.82
N GLN A 121 6.43 -3.51 -2.68
CA GLN A 121 6.84 -3.44 -4.08
C GLN A 121 7.79 -2.26 -4.24
N ALA A 122 9.05 -2.50 -4.60
CA ALA A 122 10.08 -1.47 -4.76
C ALA A 122 10.95 -1.71 -6.00
N GLY A 123 11.55 -0.64 -6.53
CA GLY A 123 12.40 -0.69 -7.73
C GLY A 123 13.48 -1.77 -7.69
N GLY A 124 13.57 -2.57 -8.75
CA GLY A 124 14.55 -3.66 -8.87
C GLY A 124 14.24 -4.90 -8.02
N GLN A 125 13.06 -4.96 -7.40
CA GLN A 125 12.66 -6.05 -6.52
C GLN A 125 11.40 -6.76 -7.04
N ARG A 126 11.13 -7.93 -6.47
CA ARG A 126 9.81 -8.59 -6.55
C ARG A 126 9.05 -8.31 -5.26
N THR A 127 7.74 -8.55 -5.26
CA THR A 127 6.93 -8.41 -4.04
C THR A 127 7.55 -9.22 -2.93
N ARG A 128 7.72 -8.60 -1.76
CA ARG A 128 8.41 -9.21 -0.62
C ARG A 128 7.74 -8.82 0.68
N LEU A 129 7.86 -9.70 1.67
CA LEU A 129 7.67 -9.40 3.07
C LEU A 129 9.06 -9.21 3.68
N ARG A 130 9.36 -8.03 4.22
CA ARG A 130 10.68 -7.76 4.84
C ARG A 130 10.54 -6.95 6.13
N ALA A 131 11.55 -7.03 6.98
CA ALA A 131 11.67 -6.15 8.14
C ALA A 131 12.26 -4.79 7.72
N VAL A 132 11.59 -3.71 8.12
CA VAL A 132 11.85 -2.31 7.76
C VAL A 132 12.14 -1.51 9.03
N THR A 133 13.14 -0.62 9.01
CA THR A 133 13.35 0.35 10.10
C THR A 133 12.28 1.43 10.06
N TYR A 134 11.58 1.66 11.17
CA TYR A 134 10.51 2.66 11.22
C TYR A 134 11.05 4.11 11.16
N PRO A 135 10.37 5.02 10.41
CA PRO A 135 9.22 4.76 9.55
C PRO A 135 9.62 4.13 8.20
N TYR A 136 10.81 4.45 7.70
CA TYR A 136 11.46 3.82 6.55
C TYR A 136 12.97 4.13 6.58
N GLU A 137 13.83 3.34 5.93
CA GLU A 137 15.30 3.51 6.08
C GLU A 137 15.85 4.80 5.46
N THR A 138 15.22 5.28 4.39
CA THR A 138 15.67 6.45 3.64
C THR A 138 14.66 7.58 3.74
N TRP A 139 15.13 8.78 4.08
CA TRP A 139 14.29 9.98 4.28
C TRP A 139 13.14 9.75 5.27
N PRO A 140 13.43 9.21 6.47
CA PRO A 140 12.41 8.80 7.44
C PRO A 140 11.44 9.92 7.81
N GLU A 141 11.89 11.17 7.85
CA GLU A 141 11.09 12.36 8.17
C GLU A 141 9.94 12.64 7.19
N LEU A 142 9.96 12.01 6.01
CA LEU A 142 8.94 12.20 4.96
C LEU A 142 7.88 11.10 4.94
N TYR A 143 8.01 10.07 5.78
CA TYR A 143 7.07 8.97 5.87
C TYR A 143 6.10 9.15 7.03
N VAL A 144 4.82 8.92 6.75
CA VAL A 144 3.76 9.00 7.75
C VAL A 144 2.89 7.74 7.72
N PRO A 145 2.46 7.22 8.89
CA PRO A 145 1.53 6.12 8.95
C PRO A 145 0.09 6.57 8.65
N ARG A 146 -0.63 5.77 7.86
CA ARG A 146 -2.01 6.05 7.45
C ARG A 146 -2.87 4.81 7.46
N ARG A 147 -4.16 5.00 7.74
CA ARG A 147 -5.19 3.96 7.73
C ARG A 147 -6.20 4.23 6.64
N TYR A 148 -6.54 3.20 5.87
CA TYR A 148 -7.59 3.30 4.87
C TYR A 148 -8.95 3.65 5.50
N LEU A 149 -9.67 4.62 4.95
CA LEU A 149 -10.91 5.14 5.55
C LEU A 149 -12.05 4.11 5.59
N SER A 150 -12.06 3.15 4.67
CA SER A 150 -13.09 2.11 4.56
C SER A 150 -12.59 0.74 5.00
N VAL A 151 -11.61 0.68 5.91
CA VAL A 151 -11.21 -0.58 6.56
C VAL A 151 -12.13 -0.91 7.73
N SER A 152 -12.51 -2.17 7.83
CA SER A 152 -13.23 -2.77 8.96
C SER A 152 -12.39 -3.89 9.58
N GLU A 153 -12.69 -4.20 10.85
CA GLU A 153 -12.01 -5.26 11.61
C GLU A 153 -12.51 -6.65 11.20
#